data_AF-A0A838CSW9-F1
#
_entry.id   AF-A0A838CSW9-F1
#
_cell.length_a   1.000
_cell.length_b   1.000
_cell.length_c   1.000
_cell.angle_alpha   90.00
_cell.angle_beta   90.00
_cell.angle_gamma   90.00
#
_symmetry.space_group_name_H-M   'P 1'
#
loop_
_entity.id
_entity.type
_entity.pdbx_description
1 polymer ?
#
loop_
_entity_poly.entity_id
_entity_poly.type
_entity_poly.pdbx_seq_one_letter_code
_entity_poly.pdbx_strand_id
1 'polypeptide(L)'
;MNLKDKLLTHGYDHIDILLVDEEANQTTVPDITLHKVTDLEYKLYLDPETITYHLNEEDPYFEAEQSDEEGESKKVKGFVLEW
;
A
#
# COMPACT_ATOMS: atom_id res chain seq x y z
N MET A 1 -13.56 -4.34 -3.72
CA MET A 1 -12.72 -3.28 -4.33
C MET A 1 -11.34 -3.44 -3.73
N ASN A 2 -10.35 -3.63 -4.58
CA ASN A 2 -8.94 -3.72 -4.19
C ASN A 2 -8.39 -2.31 -3.85
N LEU A 3 -7.16 -2.24 -3.33
CA LEU A 3 -6.48 -1.00 -2.94
C LEU A 3 -6.45 -0.02 -4.11
N LYS A 4 -6.11 -0.49 -5.31
CA LYS A 4 -6.12 0.31 -6.54
C LYS A 4 -7.47 0.99 -6.78
N ASP A 5 -8.57 0.24 -6.80
CA ASP A 5 -9.91 0.77 -7.09
C ASP A 5 -10.33 1.81 -6.04
N LYS A 6 -9.98 1.56 -4.77
CA LYS A 6 -10.26 2.51 -3.68
C LYS A 6 -9.49 3.80 -3.86
N LEU A 7 -8.20 3.72 -4.17
CA LEU A 7 -7.36 4.90 -4.40
C LEU A 7 -7.84 5.72 -5.61
N LEU A 8 -8.16 5.06 -6.72
CA LEU A 8 -8.74 5.71 -7.90
C LEU A 8 -10.08 6.42 -7.57
N THR A 9 -10.91 5.82 -6.72
CA THR A 9 -12.18 6.42 -6.29
C THR A 9 -11.97 7.69 -5.44
N HIS A 10 -10.87 7.75 -4.71
CA HIS A 10 -10.47 8.93 -3.93
C HIS A 10 -9.77 10.01 -4.77
N GLY A 11 -9.51 9.76 -6.06
CA GLY A 11 -8.92 10.73 -6.98
C GLY A 11 -7.42 10.57 -7.21
N TYR A 12 -6.78 9.60 -6.55
CA TYR A 12 -5.36 9.30 -6.78
C TYR A 12 -5.16 8.70 -8.18
N ASP A 13 -4.11 9.12 -8.87
CA ASP A 13 -3.66 8.50 -10.15
C ASP A 13 -2.18 8.11 -10.12
N HIS A 14 -1.32 9.06 -9.73
CA HIS A 14 0.11 8.86 -9.52
C HIS A 14 0.43 9.04 -8.03
N ILE A 15 0.99 8.01 -7.41
CA ILE A 15 1.29 8.00 -5.98
C ILE A 15 2.66 7.40 -5.69
N ASP A 16 3.22 7.76 -4.55
CA ASP A 16 4.25 6.99 -3.88
C ASP A 16 3.63 6.29 -2.66
N ILE A 17 4.18 5.13 -2.29
CA ILE A 17 3.77 4.44 -1.07
C ILE A 17 4.97 4.31 -0.14
N LEU A 18 4.86 4.88 1.06
CA LEU A 18 5.84 4.67 2.13
C LEU A 18 5.37 3.51 3.01
N LEU A 19 6.08 2.38 2.94
CA LEU A 19 5.87 1.22 3.81
C LEU A 19 6.74 1.34 5.06
N VAL A 20 6.12 1.18 6.23
CA VAL A 20 6.78 1.14 7.53
C VAL A 20 6.43 -0.17 8.22
N ASP A 21 7.44 -0.96 8.60
CA ASP A 21 7.22 -2.20 9.35
C ASP A 21 7.30 -2.00 10.88
N GLU A 22 7.04 -3.09 11.63
CA GLU A 22 7.04 -3.07 13.11
C GLU A 22 8.41 -2.74 13.73
N GLU A 23 9.50 -2.94 12.99
CA GLU A 23 10.86 -2.57 13.40
C GLU A 23 11.21 -1.11 13.04
N ALA A 24 10.23 -0.36 12.52
CA ALA A 24 10.37 0.99 12.00
C ALA A 24 11.32 1.12 10.80
N ASN A 25 11.56 0.02 10.07
CA ASN A 25 12.22 0.10 8.78
C ASN A 25 11.27 0.75 7.77
N GLN A 26 11.81 1.63 6.94
CA GLN A 26 11.05 2.39 5.96
C GLN A 26 11.48 1.99 4.56
N THR A 27 10.50 1.65 3.72
CA THR A 27 10.70 1.36 2.31
C THR A 27 9.73 2.18 1.49
N THR A 28 10.26 3.01 0.60
CA THR A 28 9.41 3.77 -0.34
C THR A 28 9.30 3.02 -1.65
N VAL A 29 8.07 2.85 -2.13
CA VAL A 29 7.75 2.35 -3.46
C VAL A 29 7.25 3.54 -4.29
N PRO A 30 8.14 4.19 -5.06
CA PRO A 30 7.79 5.41 -5.78
C PRO A 30 7.14 5.14 -7.15
N ASP A 31 6.60 6.20 -7.74
CA ASP A 31 6.13 6.32 -9.12
C ASP A 31 5.11 5.23 -9.51
N ILE A 32 4.10 5.06 -8.66
CA ILE A 32 3.00 4.13 -8.89
C ILE A 32 1.90 4.83 -9.68
N THR A 33 1.83 4.55 -10.98
CA THR A 33 0.66 4.90 -11.79
C THR A 33 -0.45 3.86 -11.60
N LEU A 34 -1.51 4.21 -10.88
CA LEU A 34 -2.62 3.30 -10.55
C LEU A 34 -3.31 2.73 -11.78
N HIS A 35 -3.42 3.49 -12.87
CA HIS A 35 -3.97 3.00 -14.14
C HIS A 35 -3.09 1.94 -14.84
N LYS A 36 -1.77 1.93 -14.60
CA LYS A 36 -0.84 0.96 -15.20
C LYS A 36 -0.59 -0.26 -14.32
N VAL A 37 -0.86 -0.16 -13.01
CA VAL A 37 -0.76 -1.30 -12.09
C VAL A 37 -1.99 -2.19 -12.27
N THR A 38 -1.77 -3.50 -12.41
CA THR A 38 -2.86 -4.48 -12.50
C THR A 38 -3.37 -4.84 -11.10
N ASP A 39 -2.44 -5.14 -10.20
CA ASP A 39 -2.71 -5.56 -8.83
C ASP A 39 -1.64 -4.92 -7.91
N LEU A 40 -2.08 -4.08 -6.98
CA LEU A 40 -1.17 -3.29 -6.15
C LEU A 40 -0.71 -4.09 -4.93
N GLU A 41 -1.62 -4.90 -4.38
CA GLU A 41 -1.37 -5.86 -3.32
C GLU A 41 -0.25 -6.82 -3.70
N TYR A 42 -0.34 -7.42 -4.89
CA TYR A 42 0.72 -8.30 -5.40
C TYR A 42 2.06 -7.56 -5.59
N LYS A 43 2.04 -6.34 -6.13
CA LYS A 43 3.26 -5.52 -6.32
C LYS A 43 3.96 -5.23 -4.98
N LEU A 44 3.18 -5.09 -3.91
CA LEU A 44 3.65 -4.76 -2.58
C LEU A 44 3.82 -6.00 -1.69
N TYR A 45 3.62 -7.21 -2.24
CA TYR A 45 3.65 -8.49 -1.50
C TYR A 45 2.70 -8.51 -0.29
N LEU A 46 1.55 -7.85 -0.40
CA LEU A 46 0.56 -7.78 0.66
C LEU A 46 -0.43 -8.94 0.57
N ASP A 47 -0.87 -9.45 1.71
CA ASP A 47 -2.01 -10.34 1.78
C ASP A 47 -3.31 -9.51 1.66
N PRO A 48 -4.07 -9.66 0.55
CA PRO A 48 -5.29 -8.89 0.30
C PRO A 48 -6.39 -9.12 1.34
N GLU A 49 -6.38 -10.25 2.05
CA GLU A 49 -7.40 -10.57 3.06
C GLU A 49 -7.16 -9.81 4.38
N THR A 50 -5.96 -9.28 4.57
CA THR A 50 -5.53 -8.59 5.81
C THR A 50 -5.60 -7.07 5.71
N ILE A 51 -5.89 -6.52 4.53
CA ILE A 51 -5.76 -5.08 4.28
C ILE A 51 -6.89 -4.29 4.94
N THR A 52 -6.49 -3.41 5.85
CA THR A 52 -7.36 -2.40 6.46
C THR A 52 -7.04 -1.03 5.90
N TYR A 53 -8.06 -0.29 5.47
CA TYR A 53 -7.89 0.96 4.72
C TYR A 53 -8.35 2.16 5.54
N HIS A 54 -7.51 3.19 5.60
CA HIS A 54 -7.73 4.45 6.31
C HIS A 54 -7.54 5.63 5.34
N LEU A 55 -8.38 5.70 4.31
CA LEU A 55 -8.26 6.69 3.22
C LEU A 55 -8.99 8.02 3.47
N ASN A 56 -9.67 8.17 4.62
CA ASN A 56 -10.40 9.39 4.99
C ASN A 56 -9.65 10.25 6.03
N GLU A 57 -8.43 9.87 6.38
CA GLU A 57 -7.58 10.58 7.34
C GLU A 57 -6.81 11.73 6.65
N GLU A 58 -6.25 12.65 7.45
CA GLU A 58 -5.39 13.74 6.93
C GLU A 58 -4.18 13.18 6.16
N ASP A 59 -3.61 12.08 6.66
CA ASP A 59 -2.60 11.26 5.98
C ASP A 59 -3.21 9.88 5.64
N PRO A 60 -3.63 9.64 4.40
CA PRO A 60 -4.22 8.36 3.99
C PRO A 60 -3.23 7.21 4.13
N TYR A 61 -3.67 6.09 4.73
CA TYR A 61 -2.83 4.90 4.87
C TYR A 61 -3.63 3.60 4.77
N PHE A 62 -2.90 2.49 4.69
CA PHE A 62 -3.43 1.15 4.88
C PHE A 62 -2.51 0.34 5.81
N GLU A 63 -3.06 -0.68 6.43
CA GLU A 63 -2.33 -1.66 7.24
C GLU A 63 -2.57 -3.05 6.64
N ALA A 64 -1.53 -3.86 6.53
CA ALA A 64 -1.61 -5.18 5.91
C ALA A 64 -0.48 -6.09 6.40
N GLU A 65 -0.63 -7.40 6.24
CA GLU A 65 0.47 -8.34 6.34
C GLU A 65 1.20 -8.38 5.00
N GLN A 66 2.53 -8.25 5.04
CA GLN A 66 3.44 -8.35 3.91
C GLN A 66 4.24 -9.63 4.05
N SER A 67 4.30 -10.43 2.99
CA SER A 67 5.21 -11.57 2.91
C SER A 67 6.55 -11.13 2.34
N ASP A 68 7.65 -11.47 2.99
CA ASP A 68 8.99 -11.30 2.40
C ASP A 68 9.37 -12.47 1.47
N GLU A 69 10.56 -12.39 0.86
CA GLU A 69 11.08 -13.44 -0.04
C GLU A 69 11.37 -14.77 0.68
N GLU A 70 11.49 -14.76 2.02
CA GLU A 70 11.70 -15.94 2.86
C GLU A 70 10.38 -16.58 3.32
N GLY A 71 9.24 -15.92 3.03
CA GLY A 71 7.90 -16.37 3.37
C GLY A 71 7.48 -16.00 4.79
N GLU A 72 8.24 -15.15 5.48
CA GLU A 72 7.83 -14.61 6.78
C GLU A 72 6.80 -13.50 6.55
N SER A 73 5.76 -13.50 7.39
CA SER A 73 4.69 -12.51 7.33
C SER A 73 4.95 -11.45 8.39
N LYS A 74 5.07 -10.19 7.97
CA LYS A 74 5.24 -9.03 8.86
C LYS A 74 4.12 -8.02 8.67
N LYS A 75 3.77 -7.29 9.71
CA LYS A 75 2.79 -6.19 9.57
C LYS A 75 3.47 -4.94 9.03
N VAL A 76 2.82 -4.32 8.06
CA VAL A 76 3.28 -3.07 7.45
C VAL A 76 2.17 -2.05 7.43
N LYS A 77 2.55 -0.80 7.62
CA LYS A 77 1.72 0.39 7.43
C LYS A 77 2.18 1.12 6.17
N GLY A 78 1.31 1.19 5.17
CA GLY A 78 1.57 1.88 3.91
C GLY A 78 0.88 3.23 3.86
N PHE A 79 1.65 4.32 3.87
CA PHE A 79 1.15 5.68 3.68
C PHE A 79 1.10 6.01 2.20
N VAL A 80 -0.01 6.58 1.76
CA VAL A 80 -0.23 6.98 0.38
C VAL A 80 0.17 8.44 0.26
N LEU A 81 1.21 8.71 -0.51
CA LEU A 81 1.73 10.05 -0.76
C LEU A 81 1.36 10.44 -2.20
N GLU A 82 0.53 11.47 -2.36
CA GLU A 82 0.16 11.99 -3.67
C GLU A 82 1.24 12.94 -4.20
N TRP A 83 1.49 12.87 -5.51
CA TRP A 83 2.35 13.79 -6.25
C TRP A 83 1.57 14.59 -7.30
#